data_AF-A0A0K2G847-F1
#
_entry.id   AF-A0A0K2G847-F1
#
_cell.length_a   1.000
_cell.length_b   1.000
_cell.length_c   1.000
_cell.angle_alpha   90.00
_cell.angle_beta   90.00
_cell.angle_gamma   90.00
#
_symmetry.space_group_name_H-M   'P 1'
#
loop_
_entity.id
_entity.type
_entity.pdbx_description
1 polymer ?
#
loop_
_entity_poly.entity_id
_entity_poly.type
_entity_poly.pdbx_seq_one_letter_code
_entity_poly.pdbx_strand_id
1 'polypeptide(L)'
;MRLLKTCLYLAATLVVSVACSSTPKEQATAKKAVGGTDEQIFLGDTIEKNYDPNVIMKRGEAFFEKEEYAEALVEYNHFLDLHRTHILAPYAAYRIGETHFKMAKSIDRDPDPMNKAIAALERMRRDFPGSRYETQAQQKIQECHDWLAQAHLFVGQFYYRRGSYLAAAHRFEQIMKSYPDKPVAPDALYYLAMSYHELGADDWARDNLLLLAEKYPGSKAQKDSTSLLAKLGGAQKGVLVAKKSDASVAFSDIGPTAGAGNGPSLADLPVVSAPSGTLRLPSANALGQAFTPCRIGAWC
;
A
#
# COMPACT_ATOMS: atom_id res chain seq x y z
N MET A 1 61.71 -23.59 17.32
CA MET A 1 62.06 -22.14 17.31
C MET A 1 60.92 -21.42 18.01
N ARG A 2 61.08 -21.14 19.31
CA ARG A 2 61.44 -19.81 19.87
C ARG A 2 60.42 -18.73 19.46
N LEU A 3 59.83 -17.90 20.31
CA LEU A 3 59.76 -17.72 21.76
C LEU A 3 59.02 -16.37 21.89
N LEU A 4 58.16 -16.22 22.89
CA LEU A 4 58.00 -15.00 23.71
C LEU A 4 57.64 -13.66 23.02
N LYS A 5 56.45 -13.11 23.36
CA LYS A 5 56.33 -11.79 24.04
C LYS A 5 54.88 -11.48 24.41
N THR A 6 54.55 -11.81 25.64
CA THR A 6 53.58 -11.11 26.50
C THR A 6 54.28 -9.91 27.15
N CYS A 7 53.69 -8.71 27.08
CA CYS A 7 53.85 -7.59 28.02
C CYS A 7 52.57 -6.74 27.88
N LEU A 8 51.58 -6.84 28.77
CA LEU A 8 51.53 -6.20 30.08
C LEU A 8 51.56 -4.67 29.96
N TYR A 9 50.39 -4.02 30.01
CA TYR A 9 50.25 -2.73 30.69
C TYR A 9 48.86 -2.62 31.31
N LEU A 10 48.89 -2.67 32.64
CA LEU A 10 47.82 -2.39 33.58
C LEU A 10 47.61 -0.87 33.71
N ALA A 11 46.35 -0.54 34.04
CA ALA A 11 45.93 0.52 34.97
C ALA A 11 46.19 2.00 34.61
N ALA A 12 45.10 2.76 34.47
CA ALA A 12 44.78 3.83 35.42
C ALA A 12 43.40 4.42 35.11
N THR A 13 42.40 4.00 35.90
CA THR A 13 41.16 4.73 36.13
C THR A 13 41.48 6.04 36.85
N LEU A 14 41.07 7.19 36.29
CA LEU A 14 41.03 8.45 37.01
C LEU A 14 39.62 9.05 36.90
N VAL A 15 38.82 8.72 37.92
CA VAL A 15 37.60 9.44 38.28
C VAL A 15 38.04 10.72 39.00
N VAL A 16 37.68 11.88 38.46
CA VAL A 16 37.65 13.14 39.22
C VAL A 16 36.26 13.73 39.08
N SER A 17 35.47 13.49 40.12
CA SER A 17 34.29 14.24 40.49
C SER A 17 34.73 15.48 41.29
N VAL A 18 34.38 16.70 40.89
CA VAL A 18 34.09 17.80 41.84
C VAL A 18 33.15 18.87 41.20
N ALA A 19 32.00 19.00 41.85
CA ALA A 19 31.17 20.18 42.14
C ALA A 19 30.48 21.02 41.04
N CYS A 20 29.15 21.12 41.24
CA CYS A 20 28.26 22.18 40.78
C CYS A 20 28.67 23.56 41.31
N SER A 21 28.49 24.58 40.47
CA SER A 21 28.11 25.93 40.90
C SER A 21 27.23 26.55 39.83
N SER A 22 25.93 26.60 40.10
CA SER A 22 24.93 27.32 39.32
C SER A 22 25.05 28.82 39.58
N THR A 23 25.44 29.58 38.56
CA THR A 23 25.15 31.02 38.47
C THR A 23 24.28 31.26 37.23
N PRO A 24 23.12 31.93 37.35
CA PRO A 24 22.29 32.25 36.20
C PRO A 24 22.97 33.40 35.46
N LYS A 25 23.48 33.13 34.26
CA LYS A 25 23.89 34.21 33.36
C LYS A 25 22.62 34.81 32.79
N GLU A 26 22.22 35.94 33.37
CA GLU A 26 21.23 36.86 32.83
C GLU A 26 21.65 37.17 31.39
N GLN A 27 21.05 36.48 30.42
CA GLN A 27 21.12 36.85 29.02
C GLN A 27 20.26 38.10 28.90
N ALA A 28 20.85 39.24 29.22
CA ALA A 28 20.43 40.50 28.65
C ALA A 28 20.37 40.25 27.13
N THR A 29 19.15 40.17 26.61
CA THR A 29 18.87 40.23 25.19
C THR A 29 19.35 41.59 24.71
N ALA A 30 20.65 41.68 24.45
CA ALA A 30 21.18 42.67 23.55
C ALA A 30 20.54 42.31 22.20
N LYS A 31 19.37 42.93 21.93
CA LYS A 31 18.87 43.13 20.58
C LYS A 31 20.01 43.78 19.83
N LYS A 32 20.85 42.96 19.21
CA LYS A 32 21.81 43.43 18.22
C LYS A 32 20.91 43.94 17.12
N ALA A 33 20.81 45.27 17.02
CA ALA A 33 20.14 45.92 15.92
C ALA A 33 20.84 45.43 14.66
N VAL A 34 20.22 44.47 14.00
CA VAL A 34 20.57 44.07 12.64
C VAL A 34 20.41 45.35 11.83
N GLY A 35 21.51 45.81 11.22
CA GLY A 35 21.49 47.03 10.41
C GLY A 35 20.40 46.90 9.35
N GLY A 36 19.59 47.94 9.18
CA GLY A 36 18.41 47.95 8.30
C GLY A 36 18.70 47.72 6.80
N THR A 37 19.93 47.35 6.44
CA THR A 37 20.34 46.97 5.09
C THR A 37 20.27 45.45 4.86
N ASP A 38 20.38 44.61 5.89
CA ASP A 38 20.30 43.14 5.73
C ASP A 38 18.84 42.65 5.60
N GLU A 39 17.87 43.42 6.09
CA GLU A 39 16.46 43.15 5.85
C GLU A 39 16.12 43.35 4.35
N GLN A 40 16.72 44.35 3.70
CA GLN A 40 16.44 44.65 2.29
C GLN A 40 17.00 43.63 1.30
N ILE A 41 18.02 42.86 1.71
CA ILE A 41 18.55 41.74 0.92
C ILE A 41 17.55 40.57 0.89
N PHE A 42 16.62 40.50 1.85
CA PHE A 42 15.49 39.55 1.87
C PHE A 42 14.14 40.16 1.43
N LEU A 43 14.02 41.50 1.34
CA LEU A 43 12.79 42.19 0.85
C LEU A 43 12.78 42.41 -0.69
N GLY A 44 13.82 42.01 -1.42
CA GLY A 44 13.90 42.17 -2.88
C GLY A 44 12.92 41.29 -3.68
N ASP A 45 12.51 40.17 -3.09
CA ASP A 45 11.34 39.43 -3.53
C ASP A 45 10.14 40.04 -2.80
N THR A 46 9.48 41.01 -3.44
CA THR A 46 8.17 41.48 -2.95
C THR A 46 7.31 40.24 -2.70
N ILE A 47 6.68 40.13 -1.53
CA ILE A 47 5.89 38.95 -1.12
C ILE A 47 4.94 38.50 -2.27
N GLU A 48 4.39 39.45 -3.01
CA GLU A 48 3.57 39.25 -4.20
C GLU A 48 4.25 38.44 -5.32
N LYS A 49 5.55 38.63 -5.59
CA LYS A 49 6.29 37.88 -6.61
C LYS A 49 6.46 36.41 -6.24
N ASN A 50 6.60 36.09 -4.96
CA ASN A 50 6.75 34.70 -4.49
C ASN A 50 5.48 33.86 -4.70
N TYR A 51 4.33 34.52 -4.78
CA TYR A 51 3.03 33.91 -5.04
C TYR A 51 2.57 34.09 -6.50
N ASP A 52 3.37 34.68 -7.39
CA ASP A 52 3.04 34.73 -8.81
C ASP A 52 2.99 33.30 -9.37
N PRO A 53 1.92 32.93 -10.13
CA PRO A 53 1.76 31.59 -10.64
C PRO A 53 2.96 31.12 -11.49
N ASN A 54 3.56 32.00 -12.29
CA ASN A 54 4.70 31.64 -13.12
C ASN A 54 5.96 31.40 -12.29
N VAL A 55 6.13 32.13 -11.17
CA VAL A 55 7.28 31.96 -10.28
C VAL A 55 7.18 30.62 -9.54
N ILE A 56 6.03 30.30 -8.96
CA ILE A 56 5.79 29.00 -8.31
C ILE A 56 6.02 27.87 -9.31
N MET A 57 5.44 27.97 -10.51
CA MET A 57 5.61 26.94 -11.54
C MET A 57 7.08 26.74 -11.90
N LYS A 58 7.83 27.83 -12.19
CA LYS A 58 9.25 27.74 -12.53
C LYS A 58 10.10 27.15 -11.41
N ARG A 59 9.75 27.42 -10.16
CA ARG A 59 10.43 26.84 -8.99
C ARG A 59 10.17 25.33 -8.89
N GLY A 60 8.93 24.89 -9.08
CA GLY A 60 8.58 23.46 -9.17
C GLY A 60 9.32 22.75 -10.31
N GLU A 61 9.40 23.37 -11.49
CA GLU A 61 10.18 22.86 -12.61
C GLU A 61 11.68 22.73 -12.28
N ALA A 62 12.27 23.75 -11.68
CA ALA A 62 13.68 23.74 -11.31
C ALA A 62 14.01 22.61 -10.31
N PHE A 63 13.12 22.34 -9.35
CA PHE A 63 13.26 21.21 -8.43
C PHE A 63 13.13 19.87 -9.15
N PHE A 64 12.15 19.75 -10.04
CA PHE A 64 11.95 18.52 -10.81
C PHE A 64 13.14 18.19 -11.71
N GLU A 65 13.72 19.19 -12.38
CA GLU A 65 14.91 19.03 -13.23
C GLU A 65 16.15 18.62 -12.43
N LYS A 66 16.23 19.02 -11.17
CA LYS A 66 17.29 18.60 -10.22
C LYS A 66 17.03 17.23 -9.59
N GLU A 67 15.92 16.58 -9.94
CA GLU A 67 15.45 15.34 -9.30
C GLU A 67 15.12 15.48 -7.80
N GLU A 68 14.93 16.73 -7.34
CA GLU A 68 14.46 17.09 -6.00
C GLU A 68 12.92 16.97 -5.97
N TYR A 69 12.44 15.74 -6.15
CA TYR A 69 11.02 15.43 -6.38
C TYR A 69 10.13 15.76 -5.17
N ALA A 70 10.65 15.68 -3.95
CA ALA A 70 9.88 16.01 -2.75
C ALA A 70 9.56 17.51 -2.71
N GLU A 71 10.54 18.34 -3.02
CA GLU A 71 10.45 19.80 -3.10
C GLU A 71 9.55 20.21 -4.29
N ALA A 72 9.71 19.57 -5.44
CA ALA A 72 8.86 19.79 -6.61
C ALA A 72 7.38 19.52 -6.30
N LEU A 73 7.06 18.44 -5.58
CA LEU A 73 5.70 18.14 -5.16
C LEU A 73 5.11 19.23 -4.28
N VAL A 74 5.88 19.80 -3.35
CA VAL A 74 5.42 20.88 -2.48
C VAL A 74 5.03 22.09 -3.32
N GLU A 75 5.87 22.49 -4.28
CA GLU A 75 5.60 23.65 -5.14
C GLU A 75 4.40 23.42 -6.08
N TYR A 76 4.26 22.24 -6.67
CA TYR A 76 3.10 21.96 -7.53
C TYR A 76 1.78 21.90 -6.75
N ASN A 77 1.78 21.34 -5.54
CA ASN A 77 0.60 21.40 -4.65
C ASN A 77 0.30 22.84 -4.24
N HIS A 78 1.34 23.61 -3.88
CA HIS A 78 1.20 25.02 -3.53
C HIS A 78 0.59 25.83 -4.68
N PHE A 79 0.98 25.56 -5.92
CA PHE A 79 0.37 26.15 -7.11
C PHE A 79 -1.13 25.85 -7.19
N LEU A 80 -1.54 24.59 -6.97
CA LEU A 80 -2.95 24.19 -7.04
C LEU A 80 -3.79 24.74 -5.89
N ASP A 81 -3.19 24.96 -4.73
CA ASP A 81 -3.86 25.53 -3.57
C ASP A 81 -4.17 27.02 -3.78
N LEU A 82 -3.24 27.78 -4.37
CA LEU A 82 -3.40 29.21 -4.61
C LEU A 82 -4.06 29.55 -5.94
N HIS A 83 -3.76 28.80 -6.99
CA HIS A 83 -4.04 29.16 -8.40
C HIS A 83 -4.81 28.09 -9.16
N ARG A 84 -5.84 27.49 -8.55
CA ARG A 84 -6.61 26.39 -9.13
C ARG A 84 -7.26 26.69 -10.49
N THR A 85 -7.65 27.94 -10.74
CA THR A 85 -8.32 28.36 -12.00
C THR A 85 -7.33 28.82 -13.08
N HIS A 86 -6.04 28.84 -12.79
CA HIS A 86 -5.02 29.32 -13.72
C HIS A 86 -4.83 28.36 -14.91
N ILE A 87 -4.40 28.87 -16.06
CA ILE A 87 -4.17 28.08 -17.30
C ILE A 87 -3.15 26.94 -17.10
N LEU A 88 -2.25 27.08 -16.13
CA LEU A 88 -1.23 26.08 -15.78
C LEU A 88 -1.68 25.08 -14.70
N ALA A 89 -2.88 25.21 -14.13
CA ALA A 89 -3.35 24.28 -13.10
C ALA A 89 -3.44 22.83 -13.59
N PRO A 90 -3.95 22.53 -14.81
CA PRO A 90 -3.92 21.16 -15.34
C PRO A 90 -2.49 20.63 -15.53
N TYR A 91 -1.53 21.52 -15.83
CA TYR A 91 -0.13 21.15 -15.95
C TYR A 91 0.49 20.82 -14.58
N ALA A 92 0.27 21.66 -13.57
CA ALA A 92 0.74 21.37 -12.20
C ALA A 92 0.19 20.03 -11.70
N ALA A 93 -1.09 19.76 -11.92
CA ALA A 93 -1.73 18.51 -11.53
C ALA A 93 -1.13 17.29 -12.26
N TYR A 94 -0.84 17.41 -13.56
CA TYR A 94 -0.11 16.39 -14.30
C TYR A 94 1.28 16.13 -13.70
N ARG A 95 2.02 17.20 -13.40
CA ARG A 95 3.38 17.11 -12.86
C ARG A 95 3.45 16.49 -11.48
N ILE A 96 2.43 16.64 -10.64
CA ILE A 96 2.33 15.90 -9.37
C ILE A 96 2.35 14.38 -9.62
N GLY A 97 1.54 13.90 -10.57
CA GLY A 97 1.49 12.50 -10.94
C GLY A 97 2.81 11.99 -11.53
N GLU A 98 3.41 12.76 -12.43
CA GLU A 98 4.72 12.44 -13.01
C GLU A 98 5.84 12.42 -11.97
N THR A 99 5.80 13.33 -10.99
CA THR A 99 6.78 13.38 -9.91
C THR A 99 6.70 12.13 -9.05
N HIS A 100 5.49 11.69 -8.66
CA HIS A 100 5.32 10.42 -7.94
C HIS A 100 5.81 9.22 -8.75
N PHE A 101 5.57 9.21 -10.07
CA PHE A 101 6.09 8.17 -10.96
C PHE A 101 7.62 8.13 -10.95
N LYS A 102 8.29 9.29 -10.98
CA LYS A 102 9.75 9.41 -10.95
C LYS A 102 10.37 9.08 -9.58
N MET A 103 9.61 9.22 -8.50
CA MET A 103 10.04 8.81 -7.16
C MET A 103 10.11 7.28 -6.99
N ALA A 104 9.44 6.52 -7.86
CA ALA A 104 9.56 5.07 -7.86
C ALA A 104 11.01 4.67 -8.17
N LYS A 105 11.58 3.84 -7.29
CA LYS A 105 12.96 3.32 -7.44
C LYS A 105 12.94 2.05 -8.29
N SER A 106 13.59 1.00 -7.82
CA SER A 106 13.61 -0.30 -8.45
C SER A 106 12.40 -1.16 -8.06
N ILE A 107 12.12 -2.20 -8.86
CA ILE A 107 10.95 -3.09 -8.75
C ILE A 107 10.86 -3.88 -7.44
N ASP A 108 11.98 -4.02 -6.74
CA ASP A 108 12.11 -4.68 -5.45
C ASP A 108 11.79 -3.74 -4.26
N ARG A 109 11.50 -2.46 -4.52
CA ARG A 109 11.22 -1.45 -3.50
C ARG A 109 9.71 -1.24 -3.33
N ASP A 110 9.37 -0.41 -2.35
CA ASP A 110 7.99 -0.07 -2.02
C ASP A 110 7.24 0.48 -3.26
N PRO A 111 6.09 -0.12 -3.66
CA PRO A 111 5.29 0.35 -4.78
C PRO A 111 4.43 1.59 -4.45
N ASP A 112 4.41 2.08 -3.20
CA ASP A 112 3.60 3.24 -2.78
C ASP A 112 3.70 4.48 -3.69
N PRO A 113 4.90 4.91 -4.18
CA PRO A 113 4.99 6.03 -5.11
C PRO A 113 4.18 5.79 -6.40
N MET A 114 4.11 4.55 -6.88
CA MET A 114 3.35 4.19 -8.08
C MET A 114 1.84 4.30 -7.85
N ASN A 115 1.37 3.87 -6.68
CA ASN A 115 -0.04 4.03 -6.29
C ASN A 115 -0.42 5.52 -6.16
N LYS A 116 0.48 6.33 -5.58
CA LYS A 116 0.30 7.79 -5.48
C LYS A 116 0.29 8.45 -6.86
N ALA A 117 1.11 7.99 -7.79
CA ALA A 117 1.13 8.47 -9.17
C ALA A 117 -0.22 8.22 -9.85
N ILE A 118 -0.75 7.00 -9.76
CA ILE A 118 -2.07 6.65 -10.32
C ILE A 118 -3.15 7.56 -9.71
N ALA A 119 -3.21 7.65 -8.38
CA ALA A 119 -4.21 8.47 -7.69
C ALA A 119 -4.15 9.96 -8.09
N ALA A 120 -2.95 10.51 -8.23
CA ALA A 120 -2.74 11.90 -8.64
C ALA A 120 -3.14 12.14 -10.10
N LEU A 121 -2.80 11.24 -11.01
CA LEU A 121 -3.16 11.34 -12.43
C LEU A 121 -4.67 11.17 -12.63
N GLU A 122 -5.30 10.21 -11.94
CA GLU A 122 -6.76 10.05 -11.94
C GLU A 122 -7.47 11.27 -11.35
N ARG A 123 -6.92 11.85 -10.29
CA ARG A 123 -7.43 13.10 -9.73
C ARG A 123 -7.32 14.24 -10.74
N MET A 124 -6.21 14.39 -11.45
CA MET A 124 -6.06 15.40 -12.49
C MET A 124 -7.12 15.23 -13.58
N ARG A 125 -7.34 14.00 -14.06
CA ARG A 125 -8.36 13.72 -15.10
C ARG A 125 -9.78 14.04 -14.62
N ARG A 126 -10.07 13.87 -13.34
CA ARG A 126 -11.36 14.24 -12.72
C ARG A 126 -11.51 15.75 -12.52
N ASP A 127 -10.47 16.40 -12.01
CA ASP A 127 -10.48 17.82 -11.67
C ASP A 127 -10.38 18.73 -12.90
N PHE A 128 -9.72 18.27 -13.98
CA PHE A 128 -9.47 19.03 -15.22
C PHE A 128 -9.82 18.23 -16.50
N PRO A 129 -11.11 17.92 -16.74
CA PRO A 129 -11.54 17.16 -17.91
C PRO A 129 -11.27 17.92 -19.22
N GLY A 130 -10.85 17.21 -20.28
CA GLY A 130 -10.57 17.83 -21.59
C GLY A 130 -9.27 18.64 -21.65
N SER A 131 -8.42 18.56 -20.63
CA SER A 131 -7.10 19.20 -20.65
C SER A 131 -6.18 18.55 -21.67
N ARG A 132 -5.20 19.31 -22.20
CA ARG A 132 -4.20 18.78 -23.17
C ARG A 132 -3.38 17.59 -22.64
N TYR A 133 -3.36 17.42 -21.32
CA TYR A 133 -2.58 16.41 -20.61
C TYR A 133 -3.35 15.13 -20.35
N GLU A 134 -4.65 15.07 -20.65
CA GLU A 134 -5.49 13.92 -20.32
C GLU A 134 -4.97 12.63 -20.97
N THR A 135 -4.61 12.68 -22.25
CA THR A 135 -4.05 11.53 -22.99
C THR A 135 -2.72 11.08 -22.39
N GLN A 136 -1.84 12.02 -22.04
CA GLN A 136 -0.54 11.72 -21.43
C GLN A 136 -0.72 11.11 -20.03
N ALA A 137 -1.65 11.64 -19.23
CA ALA A 137 -1.99 11.09 -17.94
C ALA A 137 -2.53 9.66 -18.06
N GLN A 138 -3.40 9.40 -19.03
CA GLN A 138 -3.93 8.04 -19.25
C GLN A 138 -2.82 7.06 -19.64
N GLN A 139 -1.90 7.46 -20.53
CA GLN A 139 -0.74 6.64 -20.88
C GLN A 139 0.12 6.34 -19.64
N LYS A 140 0.41 7.36 -18.82
CA LYS A 140 1.18 7.19 -17.59
C LYS A 140 0.49 6.29 -16.58
N ILE A 141 -0.83 6.37 -16.41
CA ILE A 141 -1.59 5.44 -15.57
C ILE A 141 -1.41 4.00 -16.06
N GLN A 142 -1.45 3.77 -17.38
CA GLN A 142 -1.21 2.43 -17.92
C GLN A 142 0.21 1.94 -17.64
N GLU A 143 1.22 2.80 -17.82
CA GLU A 143 2.62 2.47 -17.46
C GLU A 143 2.74 2.13 -15.96
N CYS A 144 2.04 2.84 -15.08
CA CYS A 144 2.04 2.54 -13.64
C CYS A 144 1.47 1.14 -13.36
N HIS A 145 0.35 0.79 -13.99
CA HIS A 145 -0.25 -0.54 -13.85
C HIS A 145 0.64 -1.64 -14.43
N ASP A 146 1.31 -1.39 -15.56
CA ASP A 146 2.27 -2.33 -16.14
C ASP A 146 3.43 -2.59 -15.17
N TRP A 147 3.95 -1.53 -14.54
CA TRP A 147 5.02 -1.63 -13.55
C TRP A 147 4.56 -2.40 -12.31
N LEU A 148 3.37 -2.11 -11.77
CA LEU A 148 2.81 -2.82 -10.62
C LEU A 148 2.61 -4.31 -10.91
N ALA A 149 2.11 -4.65 -12.10
CA ALA A 149 1.94 -6.04 -12.52
C ALA A 149 3.29 -6.78 -12.58
N GLN A 150 4.33 -6.13 -13.11
CA GLN A 150 5.70 -6.67 -13.09
C GLN A 150 6.24 -6.83 -11.66
N ALA A 151 5.97 -5.88 -10.76
CA ALA A 151 6.41 -5.95 -9.37
C ALA A 151 5.78 -7.15 -8.65
N HIS A 152 4.48 -7.39 -8.85
CA HIS A 152 3.82 -8.59 -8.34
C HIS A 152 4.43 -9.88 -8.90
N LEU A 153 4.74 -9.91 -10.19
CA LEU A 153 5.36 -11.08 -10.83
C LEU A 153 6.74 -11.35 -10.22
N PHE A 154 7.56 -10.31 -10.06
CA PHE A 154 8.89 -10.40 -9.46
C PHE A 154 8.83 -10.98 -8.04
N VAL A 155 7.92 -10.47 -7.20
CA VAL A 155 7.73 -10.97 -5.83
C VAL A 155 7.20 -12.40 -5.82
N GLY A 156 6.26 -12.74 -6.70
CA GLY A 156 5.74 -14.10 -6.84
C GLY A 156 6.83 -15.11 -7.22
N GLN A 157 7.65 -14.77 -8.22
CA GLN A 157 8.79 -15.59 -8.64
C GLN A 157 9.84 -15.74 -7.53
N PHE A 158 10.05 -14.70 -6.72
CA PHE A 158 10.92 -14.79 -5.54
C PHE A 158 10.40 -15.81 -4.53
N TYR A 159 9.11 -15.77 -4.18
CA TYR A 159 8.51 -16.76 -3.27
C TYR A 159 8.52 -18.18 -3.84
N TYR A 160 8.27 -18.33 -5.15
CA TYR A 160 8.34 -19.61 -5.84
C TYR A 160 9.74 -20.23 -5.71
N ARG A 161 10.80 -19.47 -6.02
CA ARG A 161 12.19 -19.93 -5.89
C ARG A 161 12.59 -20.27 -4.45
N ARG A 162 11.89 -19.72 -3.45
CA ARG A 162 12.09 -20.03 -2.03
C ARG A 162 11.30 -21.25 -1.55
N GLY A 163 10.51 -21.89 -2.41
CA GLY A 163 9.64 -23.01 -2.05
C GLY A 163 8.37 -22.60 -1.30
N SER A 164 8.09 -21.30 -1.19
CA SER A 164 6.87 -20.80 -0.54
C SER A 164 5.75 -20.69 -1.58
N TYR A 165 5.27 -21.85 -2.03
CA TYR A 165 4.34 -21.95 -3.15
C TYR A 165 2.98 -21.33 -2.87
N LEU A 166 2.48 -21.41 -1.62
CA LEU A 166 1.22 -20.77 -1.24
C LEU A 166 1.31 -19.23 -1.32
N ALA A 167 2.41 -18.65 -0.84
CA ALA A 167 2.64 -17.21 -0.94
C ALA A 167 2.86 -16.77 -2.39
N ALA A 168 3.55 -17.60 -3.18
CA ALA A 168 3.74 -17.37 -4.61
C ALA A 168 2.39 -17.37 -5.35
N ALA A 169 1.56 -18.38 -5.14
CA ALA A 169 0.22 -18.50 -5.71
C ALA A 169 -0.62 -17.24 -5.40
N HIS A 170 -0.65 -16.78 -4.15
CA HIS A 170 -1.36 -15.56 -3.77
C HIS A 170 -0.88 -14.32 -4.56
N ARG A 171 0.42 -14.20 -4.84
CA ARG A 171 0.97 -13.10 -5.65
C ARG A 171 0.56 -13.19 -7.11
N PHE A 172 0.57 -14.38 -7.70
CA PHE A 172 0.14 -14.57 -9.08
C PHE A 172 -1.37 -14.39 -9.25
N GLU A 173 -2.17 -14.82 -8.29
CA GLU A 173 -3.61 -14.54 -8.26
C GLU A 173 -3.92 -13.04 -8.26
N GLN A 174 -3.13 -12.24 -7.52
CA GLN A 174 -3.33 -10.79 -7.51
C GLN A 174 -3.18 -10.18 -8.91
N ILE A 175 -2.26 -10.71 -9.72
CA ILE A 175 -2.08 -10.30 -11.12
C ILE A 175 -3.29 -10.72 -11.94
N MET A 176 -3.82 -11.93 -11.75
CA MET A 176 -5.03 -12.38 -12.47
C MET A 176 -6.28 -11.59 -12.12
N LYS A 177 -6.38 -11.13 -10.86
CA LYS A 177 -7.49 -10.32 -10.38
C LYS A 177 -7.40 -8.87 -10.86
N SER A 178 -6.20 -8.28 -10.85
CA SER A 178 -6.03 -6.83 -11.05
C SER A 178 -5.53 -6.46 -12.45
N TYR A 179 -4.78 -7.37 -13.09
CA TYR A 179 -4.01 -7.12 -14.31
C TYR A 179 -4.12 -8.26 -15.34
N PRO A 180 -5.33 -8.77 -15.67
CA PRO A 180 -5.48 -9.87 -16.64
C PRO A 180 -5.04 -9.47 -18.05
N ASP A 181 -5.18 -8.22 -18.44
CA ASP A 181 -4.88 -7.78 -19.81
C ASP A 181 -3.41 -7.39 -20.01
N LYS A 182 -2.58 -7.50 -18.97
CA LYS A 182 -1.18 -7.06 -19.00
C LYS A 182 -0.27 -8.15 -19.59
N PRO A 183 0.86 -7.76 -20.22
CA PRO A 183 1.75 -8.72 -20.88
C PRO A 183 2.35 -9.78 -19.94
N VAL A 184 2.40 -9.50 -18.64
CA VAL A 184 2.86 -10.44 -17.60
C VAL A 184 1.81 -11.47 -17.19
N ALA A 185 0.55 -11.31 -17.62
CA ALA A 185 -0.54 -12.16 -17.18
C ALA A 185 -0.38 -13.65 -17.57
N PRO A 186 0.05 -14.00 -18.80
CA PRO A 186 0.27 -15.41 -19.17
C PRO A 186 1.36 -16.06 -18.31
N ASP A 187 2.45 -15.34 -18.03
CA ASP A 187 3.53 -15.82 -17.18
C ASP A 187 3.05 -16.03 -15.74
N ALA A 188 2.27 -15.08 -15.19
CA ALA A 188 1.69 -15.20 -13.87
C ALA A 188 0.77 -16.43 -13.76
N LEU A 189 -0.07 -16.68 -14.76
CA LEU A 189 -0.98 -17.82 -14.78
C LEU A 189 -0.22 -19.16 -14.88
N TYR A 190 0.87 -19.20 -15.65
CA TYR A 190 1.75 -20.36 -15.70
C TYR A 190 2.41 -20.63 -14.36
N TYR A 191 2.99 -19.61 -13.72
CA TYR A 191 3.60 -19.78 -12.39
C TYR A 191 2.57 -20.09 -11.30
N LEU A 192 1.33 -19.63 -11.43
CA LEU A 192 0.23 -20.01 -10.56
C LEU A 192 -0.05 -21.51 -10.67
N ALA A 193 -0.16 -22.04 -11.89
CA ALA A 193 -0.32 -23.46 -12.12
C ALA A 193 0.87 -24.29 -11.61
N MET A 194 2.11 -23.83 -11.84
CA MET A 194 3.30 -24.46 -11.28
C MET A 194 3.25 -24.48 -9.74
N SER A 195 2.85 -23.36 -9.12
CA SER A 195 2.73 -23.28 -7.66
C SER A 195 1.69 -24.28 -7.13
N TYR A 196 0.58 -24.47 -7.83
CA TYR A 196 -0.42 -25.49 -7.46
C TYR A 196 0.07 -26.92 -7.64
N HIS A 197 0.81 -27.20 -8.70
CA HIS A 197 1.44 -28.50 -8.91
C HIS A 197 2.41 -28.84 -7.77
N GLU A 198 3.27 -27.90 -7.39
CA GLU A 198 4.22 -28.06 -6.28
C GLU A 198 3.53 -28.23 -4.91
N LEU A 199 2.30 -27.73 -4.77
CA LEU A 199 1.45 -27.96 -3.60
C LEU A 199 0.71 -29.32 -3.64
N GLY A 200 0.81 -30.09 -4.73
CA GLY A 200 0.09 -31.34 -4.95
C GLY A 200 -1.37 -31.15 -5.41
N ALA A 201 -1.78 -29.93 -5.72
CA ALA A 201 -3.12 -29.60 -6.23
C ALA A 201 -3.15 -29.66 -7.76
N ASP A 202 -2.89 -30.84 -8.33
CA ASP A 202 -2.75 -31.04 -9.78
C ASP A 202 -4.02 -30.72 -10.57
N ASP A 203 -5.19 -30.88 -9.95
CA ASP A 203 -6.47 -30.52 -10.58
C ASP A 203 -6.53 -29.01 -10.85
N TRP A 204 -6.19 -28.19 -9.84
CA TRP A 204 -6.13 -26.74 -9.97
C TRP A 204 -5.01 -26.29 -10.90
N ALA A 205 -3.88 -27.00 -10.90
CA ALA A 205 -2.81 -26.74 -11.86
C ALA A 205 -3.30 -26.93 -13.30
N ARG A 206 -3.97 -28.06 -13.61
CA ARG A 206 -4.53 -28.32 -14.94
C ARG A 206 -5.55 -27.26 -15.35
N ASP A 207 -6.46 -26.90 -14.46
CA ASP A 207 -7.50 -25.89 -14.77
C ASP A 207 -6.89 -24.54 -15.15
N ASN A 208 -5.85 -24.09 -14.42
CA ASN A 208 -5.14 -22.84 -14.73
C ASN A 208 -4.36 -22.92 -16.05
N LEU A 209 -3.78 -24.07 -16.40
CA LEU A 209 -3.07 -24.26 -17.67
C LEU A 209 -4.02 -24.31 -18.87
N LEU A 210 -5.21 -24.90 -18.70
CA LEU A 210 -6.28 -24.86 -19.69
C LEU A 210 -6.78 -23.43 -19.90
N LEU A 211 -7.00 -22.70 -18.80
CA LEU A 211 -7.36 -21.29 -18.85
C LEU A 211 -6.30 -20.45 -19.57
N LEU A 212 -5.01 -20.75 -19.38
CA LEU A 212 -3.92 -20.08 -20.09
C LEU A 212 -4.00 -20.32 -21.59
N ALA A 213 -4.24 -21.56 -22.02
CA ALA A 213 -4.37 -21.90 -23.43
C ALA A 213 -5.58 -21.26 -24.09
N GLU A 214 -6.68 -21.10 -23.33
CA GLU A 214 -7.90 -20.44 -23.79
C GLU A 214 -7.75 -18.91 -23.89
N LYS A 215 -7.28 -18.26 -22.82
CA LYS A 215 -7.24 -16.78 -22.74
C LYS A 215 -6.06 -16.15 -23.45
N TYR A 216 -4.90 -16.82 -23.48
CA TYR A 216 -3.66 -16.23 -23.99
C TYR A 216 -3.00 -17.11 -25.08
N PRO A 217 -3.69 -17.31 -26.21
CA PRO A 217 -3.15 -18.09 -27.32
C PRO A 217 -1.90 -17.41 -27.90
N GLY A 218 -0.84 -18.19 -28.13
CA GLY A 218 0.42 -17.72 -28.73
C GLY A 218 1.42 -17.09 -27.75
N SER A 219 1.12 -17.06 -26.45
CA SER A 219 2.06 -16.58 -25.43
C SER A 219 3.28 -17.51 -25.28
N LYS A 220 4.43 -16.97 -24.86
CA LYS A 220 5.64 -17.77 -24.63
C LYS A 220 5.39 -18.89 -23.60
N ALA A 221 4.67 -18.54 -22.53
CA ALA A 221 4.27 -19.46 -21.46
C ALA A 221 3.39 -20.63 -21.96
N GLN A 222 2.74 -20.52 -23.13
CA GLN A 222 1.91 -21.59 -23.67
C GLN A 222 2.72 -22.85 -24.00
N LYS A 223 3.94 -22.70 -24.52
CA LYS A 223 4.81 -23.85 -24.84
C LYS A 223 5.20 -24.61 -23.57
N ASP A 224 5.50 -23.87 -22.51
CA ASP A 224 5.85 -24.45 -21.22
C ASP A 224 4.61 -25.09 -20.57
N SER A 225 3.45 -24.43 -20.69
CA SER A 225 2.16 -24.92 -20.22
C SER A 225 1.74 -26.26 -20.85
N THR A 226 1.85 -26.41 -22.18
CA THR A 226 1.51 -27.67 -22.85
C THR A 226 2.42 -28.82 -22.40
N SER A 227 3.71 -28.54 -22.16
CA SER A 227 4.65 -29.53 -21.63
C SER A 227 4.27 -29.97 -20.21
N LEU A 228 3.82 -29.05 -19.36
CA LEU A 228 3.38 -29.35 -18.00
C LEU A 228 2.05 -30.11 -18.00
N LEU A 229 1.09 -29.71 -18.84
CA LEU A 229 -0.17 -30.43 -19.04
C LEU A 229 0.05 -31.88 -19.48
N ALA A 230 0.98 -32.13 -20.39
CA ALA A 230 1.32 -33.49 -20.82
C ALA A 230 1.86 -34.35 -19.67
N LYS A 231 2.72 -33.77 -18.81
CA LYS A 231 3.23 -34.45 -17.60
C LYS A 231 2.11 -34.78 -16.62
N LEU A 232 1.20 -33.84 -16.38
CA LEU A 232 0.04 -34.01 -15.49
C LEU A 232 -0.98 -35.02 -16.04
N GLY A 233 -1.20 -35.04 -17.36
CA GLY A 233 -2.09 -36.00 -18.03
C GLY A 233 -1.59 -37.45 -17.96
N GLY A 234 -0.27 -37.65 -17.90
CA GLY A 234 0.34 -38.96 -17.67
C GLY A 234 0.25 -39.46 -16.22
N ALA A 235 -0.01 -38.57 -15.26
CA ALA A 235 -0.11 -38.88 -13.83
C ALA A 235 -1.52 -39.32 -13.38
N GLN A 236 -2.48 -39.44 -14.29
CA GLN A 236 -3.83 -39.91 -13.99
C GLN A 236 -3.87 -41.43 -13.72
N LYS A 237 -3.44 -41.84 -12.52
CA LYS A 237 -3.96 -43.03 -11.83
C LYS A 237 -4.03 -42.76 -10.32
N GLY A 238 -5.25 -42.43 -9.87
CA GLY A 238 -5.71 -42.73 -8.52
C GLY A 238 -5.76 -41.56 -7.54
N VAL A 239 -6.79 -40.72 -7.65
CA VAL A 239 -7.42 -40.17 -6.44
C VAL A 239 -8.79 -40.82 -6.32
N LEU A 240 -8.90 -41.68 -5.32
CA LEU A 240 -10.11 -42.24 -4.77
C LEU A 240 -10.96 -41.08 -4.25
N VAL A 241 -11.88 -40.58 -5.08
CA VAL A 241 -12.95 -39.72 -4.59
C VAL A 241 -13.83 -40.62 -3.71
N ALA A 242 -13.71 -40.42 -2.39
CA ALA A 242 -14.58 -41.03 -1.41
C ALA A 242 -16.04 -40.72 -1.79
N LYS A 243 -16.77 -41.78 -2.08
CA LYS A 243 -18.20 -41.76 -2.35
C LYS A 243 -18.89 -41.16 -1.13
N LYS A 244 -19.40 -39.93 -1.26
CA LYS A 244 -20.29 -39.33 -0.26
C LYS A 244 -21.53 -40.21 -0.21
N SER A 245 -21.66 -41.01 0.85
CA SER A 245 -22.87 -41.76 1.12
C SER A 245 -23.91 -40.78 1.63
N ASP A 246 -25.00 -40.67 0.90
CA ASP A 246 -26.20 -39.95 1.31
C ASP A 246 -26.71 -40.52 2.64
N ALA A 247 -26.81 -39.66 3.64
CA ALA A 247 -27.61 -39.89 4.83
C ALA A 247 -28.48 -38.66 5.03
N SER A 248 -29.70 -38.75 4.48
CA SER A 248 -30.83 -37.91 4.83
C SER A 248 -31.20 -38.19 6.29
N VAL A 249 -30.99 -37.22 7.17
CA VAL A 249 -31.67 -37.19 8.47
C VAL A 249 -32.90 -36.31 8.29
N ALA A 250 -34.04 -36.97 8.12
CA ALA A 250 -35.35 -36.36 8.20
C ALA A 250 -35.61 -35.92 9.66
N PHE A 251 -35.89 -34.64 9.86
CA PHE A 251 -36.45 -34.14 11.12
C PHE A 251 -37.96 -33.97 10.89
N SER A 252 -38.71 -34.96 11.36
CA SER A 252 -40.17 -35.02 11.32
C SER A 252 -40.80 -34.23 12.46
N ASP A 253 -41.83 -33.47 12.08
CA ASP A 253 -43.10 -33.28 12.79
C ASP A 253 -43.12 -32.73 14.21
N ILE A 254 -43.56 -31.47 14.35
CA ILE A 254 -44.71 -31.09 15.18
C ILE A 254 -45.47 -29.94 14.50
N GLY A 255 -46.72 -30.18 14.14
CA GLY A 255 -47.78 -29.16 14.07
C GLY A 255 -48.99 -29.66 14.88
N PRO A 256 -50.18 -29.02 14.84
CA PRO A 256 -50.51 -27.67 14.41
C PRO A 256 -51.48 -26.96 15.40
N THR A 257 -51.71 -25.64 15.26
CA THR A 257 -53.06 -25.08 15.48
C THR A 257 -53.30 -23.88 14.57
N ALA A 258 -54.48 -23.90 13.95
CA ALA A 258 -54.95 -23.07 12.85
C ALA A 258 -55.59 -21.74 13.31
N GLY A 259 -55.65 -20.77 12.38
CA GLY A 259 -56.49 -19.58 12.49
C GLY A 259 -56.32 -18.67 11.26
N ALA A 260 -57.38 -18.53 10.47
CA ALA A 260 -57.40 -18.02 9.10
C ALA A 260 -57.47 -16.49 8.97
N GLY A 261 -57.14 -15.97 7.78
CA GLY A 261 -57.80 -14.79 7.20
C GLY A 261 -56.91 -13.63 6.72
N ASN A 262 -56.77 -13.54 5.40
CA ASN A 262 -56.78 -12.33 4.54
C ASN A 262 -55.89 -11.10 4.87
N GLY A 263 -55.01 -10.73 3.93
CA GLY A 263 -54.50 -9.34 3.81
C GLY A 263 -55.61 -8.36 3.33
N PRO A 264 -55.40 -7.02 3.27
CA PRO A 264 -54.14 -6.35 2.91
C PRO A 264 -53.82 -5.00 3.64
N SER A 265 -52.72 -4.37 3.18
CA SER A 265 -52.45 -2.91 3.11
C SER A 265 -51.54 -2.25 4.16
N LEU A 266 -50.67 -1.39 3.60
CA LEU A 266 -49.70 -0.51 4.23
C LEU A 266 -50.40 0.75 4.76
N ALA A 267 -50.51 0.87 6.08
CA ALA A 267 -50.52 2.12 6.82
C ALA A 267 -50.33 1.79 8.31
N ASP A 268 -49.77 2.74 9.05
CA ASP A 268 -49.67 2.79 10.52
C ASP A 268 -48.46 2.08 11.17
N LEU A 269 -47.35 2.82 11.23
CA LEU A 269 -46.29 2.64 12.22
C LEU A 269 -46.68 3.34 13.54
N PRO A 270 -46.62 2.69 14.71
CA PRO A 270 -46.77 3.38 15.97
C PRO A 270 -45.40 3.89 16.48
N VAL A 271 -45.41 5.17 16.85
CA VAL A 271 -44.36 5.87 17.59
C VAL A 271 -44.24 5.27 19.00
N VAL A 272 -43.06 4.76 19.35
CA VAL A 272 -42.75 4.30 20.71
C VAL A 272 -42.11 5.44 21.50
N SER A 273 -42.78 5.84 22.57
CA SER A 273 -42.33 6.80 23.58
C SER A 273 -41.33 6.18 24.56
N ALA A 274 -40.32 6.96 24.94
CA ALA A 274 -39.25 6.58 25.86
C ALA A 274 -39.70 6.65 27.34
N PRO A 275 -39.29 5.69 28.21
CA PRO A 275 -39.36 5.86 29.65
C PRO A 275 -38.06 6.45 30.21
N SER A 276 -38.22 7.44 31.10
CA SER A 276 -37.17 8.10 31.86
C SER A 276 -36.49 7.12 32.83
N GLY A 277 -35.18 6.95 32.70
CA GLY A 277 -34.35 6.20 33.64
C GLY A 277 -33.01 6.89 33.85
N THR A 278 -32.85 7.54 35.00
CA THR A 278 -31.60 8.14 35.49
C THR A 278 -30.51 7.07 35.65
N LEU A 279 -29.48 7.11 34.80
CA LEU A 279 -28.26 6.31 34.96
C LEU A 279 -27.38 6.94 36.05
N ARG A 280 -27.27 6.24 37.19
CA ARG A 280 -26.24 6.46 38.22
C ARG A 280 -24.92 5.86 37.75
N LEU A 281 -23.85 6.65 37.73
CA LEU A 281 -22.47 6.19 37.59
C LEU A 281 -22.01 5.47 38.88
N PRO A 282 -21.39 4.28 38.80
CA PRO A 282 -20.84 3.61 39.98
C PRO A 282 -19.50 4.24 40.40
N SER A 283 -19.35 4.48 41.70
CA SER A 283 -18.14 5.02 42.33
C SER A 283 -17.05 3.97 42.51
N ALA A 284 -15.81 4.40 42.34
CA ALA A 284 -14.58 3.64 42.53
C ALA A 284 -14.43 3.14 43.98
N ASN A 285 -14.75 1.87 44.23
CA ASN A 285 -14.10 1.00 45.22
C ASN A 285 -14.81 -0.37 45.24
N ALA A 286 -14.55 -1.17 44.22
CA ALA A 286 -14.73 -2.61 44.27
C ALA A 286 -13.78 -3.22 43.25
N LEU A 287 -13.12 -4.31 43.63
CA LEU A 287 -12.05 -5.04 42.92
C LEU A 287 -10.62 -4.65 43.32
N GLY A 288 -10.27 -4.96 44.57
CA GLY A 288 -8.90 -5.31 44.92
C GLY A 288 -8.57 -6.72 44.41
N GLN A 289 -7.82 -6.82 43.32
CA GLN A 289 -6.98 -7.97 42.98
C GLN A 289 -5.68 -7.46 42.34
N ALA A 290 -4.56 -8.03 42.75
CA ALA A 290 -3.21 -7.58 42.39
C ALA A 290 -2.91 -7.88 40.92
N PHE A 291 -2.55 -6.85 40.15
CA PHE A 291 -2.04 -6.98 38.78
C PHE A 291 -0.59 -7.49 38.81
N THR A 292 -0.35 -8.71 38.33
CA THR A 292 0.98 -9.17 37.92
C THR A 292 1.31 -8.61 36.54
N PRO A 293 2.39 -7.84 36.35
CA PRO A 293 2.74 -7.30 35.04
C PRO A 293 3.28 -8.41 34.13
N CYS A 294 2.61 -8.64 33.00
CA CYS A 294 3.06 -9.56 31.97
C CYS A 294 4.29 -8.96 31.27
N ARG A 295 5.40 -9.71 31.25
CA ARG A 295 6.68 -9.29 30.68
C ARG A 295 6.59 -9.38 29.15
N ILE A 296 6.90 -8.28 28.48
CA ILE A 296 6.93 -8.11 27.01
C ILE A 296 7.62 -9.31 26.34
N GLY A 297 6.90 -10.05 25.49
CA GLY A 297 7.51 -11.10 24.65
C GLY A 297 6.66 -12.31 24.24
N ALA A 298 5.38 -12.39 24.56
CA ALA A 298 4.49 -13.43 24.01
C ALA A 298 3.07 -12.86 23.84
N TRP A 299 2.45 -13.14 22.70
CA TRP A 299 1.18 -12.57 22.27
C TRP A 299 0.03 -13.06 23.16
N CYS A 300 -0.87 -12.14 23.54
CA CYS A 300 -2.22 -12.43 24.03
C CYS A 300 -3.19 -11.68 23.11
#